data_AF-A0A8T6ZT77-F1
#
_entry.id   AF-A0A8T6ZT77-F1
#
_cell.length_a   1.000
_cell.length_b   1.000
_cell.length_c   1.000
_cell.angle_alpha   90.00
_cell.angle_beta   90.00
_cell.angle_gamma   90.00
#
_symmetry.space_group_name_H-M   'P 1'
#
loop_
_entity.id
_entity.type
_entity.pdbx_description
1 polymer ?
#
loop_
_entity_poly.entity_id
_entity_poly.type
_entity_poly.pdbx_seq_one_letter_code
_entity_poly.pdbx_strand_id
1 'polypeptide(L)'
;MIARSLLAISAAFLAFQVSAEEPTTGPMIPDYGRSATVEDTDFQLPADHDYKVVWEITGYNNGPDAVNRNIDRVARFLNLHAKNGVPREKMHLAVVVHGAAL
;
A
#
# COMPACT_ATOMS: atom_id res chain seq x y z
N MET A 1 3.48 -23.89 46.41
CA MET A 1 2.80 -22.66 45.93
C MET A 1 3.55 -21.91 44.83
N ILE A 2 4.89 -21.95 44.78
CA ILE A 2 5.71 -21.17 43.82
C ILE A 2 5.59 -21.69 42.36
N ALA A 3 5.50 -23.01 42.15
CA ALA A 3 5.42 -23.61 40.81
C ALA A 3 4.08 -23.33 40.08
N ARG A 4 2.98 -23.09 40.80
CA ARG A 4 1.69 -22.71 40.22
C ARG A 4 1.70 -21.25 39.74
N SER A 5 2.45 -20.38 40.43
CA SER A 5 2.62 -18.98 40.06
C SER A 5 3.53 -18.78 38.84
N LEU A 6 4.54 -19.65 38.64
CA LEU A 6 5.39 -19.65 37.44
C LEU A 6 4.65 -20.14 36.18
N LEU A 7 3.74 -21.11 36.31
CA LEU A 7 2.94 -21.61 35.20
C LEU A 7 1.91 -20.57 34.71
N ALA A 8 1.39 -19.74 35.61
CA ALA A 8 0.45 -18.66 35.28
C ALA A 8 1.12 -17.50 34.51
N ILE A 9 2.39 -17.21 34.78
CA ILE A 9 3.15 -16.17 34.06
C ILE A 9 3.48 -16.61 32.62
N SER A 10 3.74 -17.90 32.40
CA SER A 10 4.01 -18.45 31.06
C SER A 10 2.77 -18.45 30.14
N ALA A 11 1.55 -18.51 30.69
CA ALA A 11 0.31 -18.47 29.91
C ALA A 11 -0.08 -17.04 29.46
N ALA A 12 0.38 -16.00 30.17
CA ALA A 12 0.08 -14.61 29.86
C ALA A 12 0.87 -14.07 28.64
N PHE A 13 1.95 -14.74 28.23
CA PHE A 13 2.79 -14.30 27.11
C PHE A 13 2.23 -14.70 25.72
N LEU A 14 1.18 -15.52 25.65
CA LEU A 14 0.66 -16.04 24.37
C LEU A 14 -0.46 -15.21 23.71
N ALA A 15 -0.88 -14.09 24.31
CA ALA A 15 -2.11 -13.40 23.87
C ALA A 15 -1.92 -12.14 23.01
N PHE A 16 -0.70 -11.69 22.73
CA PHE A 16 -0.49 -10.59 21.78
C PHE A 16 -0.50 -11.12 20.34
N GLN A 17 -1.69 -11.35 19.80
CA GLN A 17 -1.88 -11.50 18.35
C GLN A 17 -1.87 -10.09 17.74
N VAL A 18 -0.72 -9.63 17.25
CA VAL A 18 -0.65 -8.44 16.40
C VAL A 18 -1.21 -8.84 15.04
N SER A 19 -2.45 -8.44 14.74
CA SER A 19 -3.03 -8.58 13.41
C SER A 19 -2.77 -7.31 12.62
N ALA A 20 -2.08 -7.41 11.48
CA ALA A 20 -2.01 -6.32 10.52
C ALA A 20 -3.34 -6.23 9.75
N GLU A 21 -3.79 -5.02 9.44
CA GLU A 21 -4.96 -4.83 8.58
C GLU A 21 -4.63 -5.26 7.14
N GLU A 22 -5.56 -5.97 6.50
CA GLU A 22 -5.43 -6.37 5.10
C GLU A 22 -5.44 -5.14 4.17
N PRO A 23 -4.45 -4.98 3.27
CA PRO A 23 -4.39 -3.84 2.36
C PRO A 23 -5.64 -3.76 1.47
N THR A 24 -6.33 -2.64 1.45
CA THR A 24 -7.54 -2.44 0.62
C THR A 24 -7.25 -1.58 -0.60
N THR A 25 -8.09 -1.61 -1.63
CA THR A 25 -8.01 -0.63 -2.73
C THR A 25 -8.45 0.74 -2.26
N GLY A 26 -8.32 1.76 -3.12
CA GLY A 26 -8.66 3.14 -2.81
C GLY A 26 -9.63 3.75 -3.82
N PRO A 27 -10.10 4.98 -3.55
CA PRO A 27 -11.17 5.61 -4.32
C PRO A 27 -10.72 6.07 -5.71
N MET A 28 -9.41 6.16 -5.98
CA MET A 28 -8.91 6.68 -7.25
C MET A 28 -8.91 5.60 -8.33
N ILE A 29 -8.53 4.37 -7.97
CA ILE A 29 -8.50 3.17 -8.81
C ILE A 29 -9.15 2.01 -8.02
N PRO A 30 -10.47 1.78 -8.17
CA PRO A 30 -11.23 0.89 -7.28
C PRO A 30 -10.79 -0.58 -7.27
N ASP A 31 -10.34 -1.12 -8.39
CA ASP A 31 -10.10 -2.56 -8.55
C ASP A 31 -8.62 -2.97 -8.45
N TYR A 32 -7.71 -2.00 -8.36
CA TYR A 32 -6.26 -2.21 -8.36
C TYR A 32 -5.57 -1.39 -7.28
N GLY A 33 -4.29 -1.66 -7.06
CA GLY A 33 -3.46 -0.80 -6.23
C GLY A 33 -3.84 -0.87 -4.75
N ARG A 34 -3.97 -2.08 -4.22
CA ARG A 34 -4.21 -2.30 -2.79
C ARG A 34 -3.09 -1.66 -1.96
N SER A 35 -3.44 -0.86 -0.96
CA SER A 35 -2.51 -0.21 -0.02
C SER A 35 -3.01 -0.37 1.42
N ALA A 36 -2.08 -0.54 2.36
CA ALA A 36 -2.41 -0.52 3.78
C ALA A 36 -2.69 0.92 4.24
N THR A 37 -3.54 1.07 5.25
CA THR A 37 -3.68 2.31 6.02
C THR A 37 -2.64 2.28 7.13
N VAL A 38 -1.99 3.43 7.37
CA VAL A 38 -1.07 3.59 8.50
C VAL A 38 -1.68 4.67 9.38
N GLU A 39 -2.08 4.27 10.58
CA GLU A 39 -2.58 5.19 11.61
C GLU A 39 -1.40 5.91 12.28
N ASP A 40 -1.66 7.07 12.89
CA ASP A 40 -0.68 7.84 13.68
C ASP A 40 0.65 8.14 12.94
N THR A 41 0.57 8.56 11.68
CA THR A 41 1.76 8.90 10.89
C THR A 41 2.41 10.20 11.37
N ASP A 42 3.71 10.15 11.68
CA ASP A 42 4.52 11.35 11.99
C ASP A 42 4.62 12.32 10.80
N PHE A 43 4.44 11.79 9.58
CA PHE A 43 4.44 12.56 8.35
C PHE A 43 3.07 12.50 7.66
N GLN A 44 2.45 13.66 7.49
CA GLN A 44 1.20 13.84 6.78
C GLN A 44 1.48 14.29 5.34
N LEU A 45 0.81 13.69 4.36
CA LEU A 45 0.94 14.09 2.96
C LEU A 45 0.28 15.48 2.75
N PRO A 46 0.99 16.48 2.23
CA PRO A 46 0.39 17.79 1.95
C PRO A 46 -0.70 17.70 0.86
N ALA A 47 -1.96 17.93 1.24
CA ALA A 47 -3.10 17.83 0.32
C ALA A 47 -3.12 18.91 -0.78
N ASP A 48 -2.40 20.02 -0.59
CA ASP A 48 -2.32 21.14 -1.53
C ASP A 48 -1.12 21.06 -2.50
N HIS A 49 -0.21 20.11 -2.29
CA HIS A 49 0.97 19.92 -3.12
C HIS A 49 0.60 19.32 -4.49
N ASP A 50 1.20 19.86 -5.56
CA ASP A 50 1.06 19.31 -6.91
C ASP A 50 2.09 18.19 -7.15
N TYR A 51 1.66 16.93 -6.97
CA TYR A 51 2.48 15.74 -7.14
C TYR A 51 2.68 15.43 -8.62
N LYS A 52 3.86 15.77 -9.16
CA LYS A 52 4.24 15.49 -10.55
C LYS A 52 5.22 14.33 -10.61
N VAL A 53 4.78 13.20 -11.14
CA VAL A 53 5.54 11.94 -11.09
C VAL A 53 5.64 11.31 -12.47
N VAL A 54 6.86 10.93 -12.85
CA VAL A 54 7.12 10.10 -14.03
C VAL A 54 7.44 8.69 -13.56
N TRP A 55 6.66 7.71 -14.02
CA TRP A 55 6.84 6.30 -13.69
C TRP A 55 7.33 5.54 -14.92
N GLU A 56 8.47 4.87 -14.80
CA GLU A 56 9.03 4.04 -15.87
C GLU A 56 8.64 2.58 -15.68
N ILE A 57 8.21 1.91 -16.76
CA ILE A 57 7.91 0.48 -16.77
C ILE A 57 8.66 -0.16 -17.95
N THR A 58 9.60 -1.05 -17.62
CA THR A 58 10.53 -1.64 -18.60
C THR A 58 10.36 -3.15 -18.83
N GLY A 59 9.54 -3.82 -18.02
CA GLY A 59 9.31 -5.26 -18.16
C GLY A 59 7.94 -5.75 -17.66
N TYR A 60 7.56 -6.92 -18.18
CA TYR A 60 6.38 -7.67 -17.79
C TYR A 60 6.68 -9.17 -17.80
N ASN A 61 6.52 -9.83 -16.65
CA ASN A 61 7.06 -11.18 -16.43
C ASN A 61 5.98 -12.28 -16.39
N ASN A 62 4.70 -11.94 -16.50
CA ASN A 62 3.61 -12.85 -16.14
C ASN A 62 2.71 -13.29 -17.32
N GLY A 63 3.03 -12.89 -18.57
CA GLY A 63 2.28 -13.25 -19.78
C GLY A 63 0.94 -12.52 -19.91
N PRO A 64 0.42 -12.28 -21.13
CA PRO A 64 -0.52 -11.18 -21.47
C PRO A 64 -1.84 -11.16 -20.70
N ASP A 65 -2.26 -12.29 -20.15
CA ASP A 65 -3.53 -12.42 -19.41
C ASP A 65 -3.39 -12.06 -17.92
N ALA A 66 -2.16 -11.84 -17.43
CA ALA A 66 -1.91 -11.48 -16.04
C ALA A 66 -1.90 -9.97 -15.83
N VAL A 67 -2.36 -9.52 -14.66
CA VAL A 67 -2.21 -8.10 -14.27
C VAL A 67 -0.72 -7.73 -14.24
N ASN A 68 -0.35 -6.65 -14.94
CA ASN A 68 0.99 -6.10 -14.86
C ASN A 68 1.23 -5.49 -13.48
N ARG A 69 2.05 -6.16 -12.66
CA ARG A 69 2.39 -5.72 -11.30
C ARG A 69 3.00 -4.31 -11.24
N ASN A 70 3.65 -3.86 -12.30
CA ASN A 70 4.19 -2.50 -12.35
C ASN A 70 3.06 -1.47 -12.51
N ILE A 71 2.05 -1.77 -13.33
CA ILE A 71 0.86 -0.92 -13.46
C ILE A 71 0.04 -0.95 -12.16
N ASP A 72 -0.11 -2.10 -11.51
CA ASP A 72 -0.77 -2.18 -10.18
C ASP A 72 -0.07 -1.30 -9.13
N ARG A 73 1.26 -1.14 -9.20
CA ARG A 73 1.99 -0.22 -8.32
C ARG A 73 1.69 1.24 -8.59
N VAL A 74 1.48 1.62 -9.85
CA VAL A 74 1.01 2.97 -10.20
C VAL A 74 -0.37 3.22 -9.58
N ALA A 75 -1.29 2.27 -9.70
CA ALA A 75 -2.59 2.34 -9.04
C ALA A 75 -2.46 2.44 -7.51
N ARG A 76 -1.54 1.68 -6.90
CA ARG A 76 -1.26 1.72 -5.46
C ARG A 76 -0.80 3.10 -5.02
N PHE A 77 0.10 3.72 -5.78
CA PHE A 77 0.59 5.05 -5.49
C PHE A 77 -0.56 6.07 -5.45
N LEU A 78 -1.41 6.07 -6.48
CA LEU A 78 -2.59 6.94 -6.57
C LEU A 78 -3.57 6.72 -5.41
N ASN A 79 -3.91 5.47 -5.12
CA ASN A 79 -4.83 5.13 -4.04
C ASN A 79 -4.30 5.47 -2.64
N LEU A 80 -3.00 5.29 -2.40
CA LEU A 80 -2.36 5.67 -1.15
C LEU A 80 -2.50 7.18 -0.91
N HIS A 81 -2.24 8.01 -1.92
CA HIS A 81 -2.36 9.46 -1.80
C HIS A 81 -3.82 9.87 -1.56
N ALA A 82 -4.76 9.26 -2.29
CA ALA A 82 -6.19 9.54 -2.13
C ALA A 82 -6.70 9.18 -0.72
N LYS A 83 -6.28 8.03 -0.17
CA LYS A 83 -6.60 7.61 1.21
C LYS A 83 -6.07 8.60 2.26
N ASN A 84 -4.99 9.29 1.96
CA ASN A 84 -4.36 10.29 2.82
C ASN A 84 -4.82 11.73 2.48
N GLY A 85 -5.97 11.88 1.81
CA GLY A 85 -6.61 13.18 1.59
C GLY A 85 -6.06 14.02 0.44
N VAL A 86 -5.14 13.48 -0.37
CA VAL A 86 -4.66 14.19 -1.57
C VAL A 86 -5.73 14.07 -2.67
N PRO A 87 -6.27 15.20 -3.17
CA PRO A 87 -7.32 15.18 -4.17
C PRO A 87 -6.78 14.81 -5.56
N ARG A 88 -7.66 14.29 -6.43
CA ARG A 88 -7.27 13.77 -7.76
C ARG A 88 -6.60 14.85 -8.62
N GLU A 89 -7.06 16.08 -8.50
CA GLU A 89 -6.62 17.23 -9.28
C GLU A 89 -5.16 17.62 -8.98
N LYS A 90 -4.60 17.12 -7.86
CA LYS A 90 -3.23 17.33 -7.42
C LYS A 90 -2.26 16.21 -7.84
N MET A 91 -2.77 15.14 -8.43
CA MET A 91 -2.00 13.97 -8.84
C MET A 91 -1.74 13.97 -10.36
N HIS A 92 -0.54 14.37 -10.76
CA HIS A 92 -0.13 14.47 -12.17
C HIS A 92 0.89 13.38 -12.50
N LEU A 93 0.42 12.27 -13.11
CA LEU A 93 1.26 11.13 -13.42
C LEU A 93 1.44 10.94 -14.93
N ALA A 94 2.68 10.68 -15.34
CA ALA A 94 3.01 10.18 -16.66
C ALA A 94 3.66 8.79 -16.53
N VAL A 95 3.15 7.80 -17.24
CA VAL A 95 3.73 6.45 -17.28
C VAL A 95 4.44 6.27 -18.62
N VAL A 96 5.75 6.02 -18.57
CA VAL A 96 6.57 5.74 -19.74
C VAL A 96 6.82 4.24 -19.80
N VAL A 97 6.24 3.59 -20.82
CA VAL A 97 6.36 2.14 -21.02
C VAL A 97 7.27 1.89 -22.21
N HIS A 98 8.30 1.06 -22.02
CA HIS A 98 9.20 0.65 -23.10
C HIS A 98 9.86 -0.70 -22.79
N GLY A 99 10.71 -1.18 -23.70
CA GLY A 99 11.41 -2.44 -23.54
C GLY A 99 10.47 -3.65 -23.53
N ALA A 100 10.73 -4.60 -22.64
CA ALA A 100 9.99 -5.86 -22.52
C ALA A 100 8.62 -5.70 -21.83
N ALA A 101 8.14 -4.47 -21.64
CA ALA A 101 6.81 -4.18 -21.12
C ALA A 101 5.75 -3.97 -22.21
N LEU A 102 6.16 -3.86 -23.48
CA LEU A 102 5.29 -3.77 -24.66
C LEU A 102 5.07 -5.14 -25.30
#